data_AF-Q30TK1-F1
#
_entry.id   AF-Q30TK1-F1
#
_cell.length_a   1.000
_cell.length_b   1.000
_cell.length_c   1.000
_cell.angle_alpha   90.00
_cell.angle_beta   90.00
_cell.angle_gamma   90.00
#
_symmetry.space_group_name_H-M   'P 1'
#
loop_
_entity.id
_entity.type
_entity.pdbx_description
1 polymer ?
#
loop_
_entity_poly.entity_id
_entity_poly.type
_entity_poly.pdbx_seq_one_letter_code
_entity_poly.pdbx_strand_id
1 'polypeptide(L)'
;MLFRIIIFLFCFFYANAQTLQQKLDEKQEKISNYVIEVFDDIDKKIAYWVHSEDGNITTQSQTKNSVDEFFKGEKYIKETNKSYLQFRLKSLLQSKGDSSITPYIKAQIPLQRSQKNFQIFFSEIKKDALSQSVSQIEDEKSAQVGVSYFTPMQYDIKSKYSVGLRSLSTYASARYSKEFEFNKWLIEPTQEFKYSTKYNFSEETNIYFDRALDESSLFRTTLHRKTQENTRGYDYALSLSYYLTPSYKKGFGVSQIFWGNSKYSCDMYPEEYSGISNYATQFSWRQNILRKWIAYEVQPIVSFHREHNYEANYMLRFYLDFYFGNID
;
A
#
# COMPACT_ATOMS: atom_id res chain seq x y z
N MET A 1 21.65 44.87 -14.46
CA MET A 1 20.49 44.59 -15.33
C MET A 1 20.05 43.11 -15.26
N LEU A 2 20.96 42.13 -15.23
CA LEU A 2 20.65 40.70 -15.05
C LEU A 2 19.86 40.32 -13.78
N PHE A 3 20.13 40.99 -12.64
CA PHE A 3 19.48 40.64 -11.36
C PHE A 3 17.97 40.95 -11.34
N ARG A 4 17.51 41.95 -12.11
CA ARG A 4 16.08 42.28 -12.25
C ARG A 4 15.34 41.32 -13.17
N ILE A 5 16.03 40.73 -14.16
CA ILE A 5 15.45 39.75 -15.10
C ILE A 5 15.24 38.39 -14.41
N ILE A 6 16.14 37.99 -13.50
CA ILE A 6 16.00 36.76 -12.71
C ILE A 6 14.81 36.87 -11.75
N ILE A 7 14.61 38.00 -11.07
CA ILE A 7 13.45 38.24 -10.21
C ILE A 7 12.16 38.27 -11.02
N PHE A 8 12.17 38.88 -12.21
CA PHE A 8 10.99 38.92 -13.08
C PHE A 8 10.63 37.52 -13.62
N LEU A 9 11.62 36.70 -14.02
CA LEU A 9 11.42 35.31 -14.41
C LEU A 9 10.93 34.46 -13.23
N PHE A 10 11.50 34.63 -12.02
CA PHE A 10 11.03 33.93 -10.83
C PHE A 10 9.59 34.30 -10.50
N CYS A 11 9.22 35.59 -10.59
CA CYS A 11 7.84 36.06 -10.39
C CYS A 11 6.88 35.59 -11.51
N PHE A 12 7.32 35.51 -12.77
CA PHE A 12 6.50 35.01 -13.88
C PHE A 12 6.28 33.49 -13.78
N PHE A 13 7.30 32.73 -13.37
CA PHE A 13 7.17 31.31 -13.06
C PHE A 13 6.34 31.09 -11.79
N TYR A 14 6.45 31.93 -10.76
CA TYR A 14 5.60 31.86 -9.57
C TYR A 14 4.14 32.20 -9.88
N ALA A 15 3.87 33.25 -10.67
CA ALA A 15 2.51 33.65 -11.03
C ALA A 15 1.84 32.64 -11.97
N ASN A 16 2.59 32.06 -12.93
CA ASN A 16 2.11 30.94 -13.74
C ASN A 16 1.95 29.65 -12.91
N ALA A 17 2.83 29.39 -11.94
CA ALA A 17 2.69 28.26 -11.04
C ALA A 17 1.46 28.42 -10.14
N GLN A 18 1.17 29.63 -9.66
CA GLN A 18 0.02 29.92 -8.79
C GLN A 18 -1.31 29.82 -9.55
N THR A 19 -1.37 30.31 -10.79
CA THR A 19 -2.55 30.15 -11.67
C THR A 19 -2.72 28.71 -12.17
N LEU A 20 -1.63 27.99 -12.46
CA LEU A 20 -1.66 26.56 -12.76
C LEU A 20 -2.13 25.75 -11.55
N GLN A 21 -1.64 26.09 -10.36
CA GLN A 21 -2.03 25.47 -9.10
C GLN A 21 -3.51 25.69 -8.82
N GLN A 22 -4.03 26.91 -8.99
CA GLN A 22 -5.45 27.20 -8.81
C GLN A 22 -6.32 26.43 -9.82
N LYS A 23 -5.90 26.33 -11.08
CA LYS A 23 -6.58 25.51 -12.10
C LYS A 23 -6.52 24.01 -11.80
N LEU A 24 -5.41 23.51 -11.24
CA LEU A 24 -5.29 22.12 -10.80
C LEU A 24 -6.19 21.85 -9.60
N ASP A 25 -6.24 22.76 -8.64
CA ASP A 25 -7.09 22.68 -7.45
C ASP A 25 -8.57 22.64 -7.86
N GLU A 26 -9.03 23.56 -8.73
CA GLU A 26 -10.43 23.55 -9.22
C GLU A 26 -10.80 22.25 -9.95
N LYS A 27 -9.90 21.70 -10.76
CA LYS A 27 -10.14 20.43 -11.45
C LYS A 27 -10.14 19.26 -10.48
N GLN A 28 -9.24 19.23 -9.51
CA GLN A 28 -9.18 18.17 -8.52
C GLN A 28 -10.40 18.20 -7.59
N GLU A 29 -10.86 19.38 -7.19
CA GLU A 29 -12.07 19.55 -6.39
C GLU A 29 -13.28 19.03 -7.16
N LYS A 30 -13.43 19.40 -8.44
CA LYS A 30 -14.50 18.87 -9.31
C LYS A 30 -14.45 17.35 -9.44
N ILE A 31 -13.27 16.77 -9.67
CA ILE A 31 -13.11 15.31 -9.76
C ILE A 31 -13.41 14.64 -8.42
N SER A 32 -12.95 15.22 -7.31
CA SER A 32 -13.17 14.66 -5.97
C SER A 32 -14.65 14.70 -5.58
N ASN A 33 -15.33 15.82 -5.86
CA ASN A 33 -16.78 15.95 -5.64
C ASN A 33 -17.53 14.95 -6.52
N TYR A 34 -17.14 14.80 -7.79
CA TYR A 34 -17.73 13.78 -8.66
C TYR A 34 -17.49 12.36 -8.14
N VAL A 35 -16.29 12.03 -7.65
CA VAL A 35 -15.99 10.73 -7.02
C VAL A 35 -16.87 10.52 -5.79
N ILE A 36 -17.01 11.53 -4.94
CA ILE A 36 -17.88 11.48 -3.75
C ILE A 36 -19.34 11.26 -4.17
N GLU A 37 -19.85 11.99 -5.15
CA GLU A 37 -21.21 11.85 -5.67
C GLU A 37 -21.48 10.46 -6.26
N VAL A 38 -20.54 9.94 -7.07
CA VAL A 38 -20.64 8.59 -7.63
C VAL A 38 -20.62 7.54 -6.53
N PHE A 39 -19.73 7.68 -5.55
CA PHE A 39 -19.65 6.76 -4.42
C PHE A 39 -20.90 6.81 -3.54
N ASP A 40 -21.48 8.00 -3.35
CA ASP A 40 -22.73 8.22 -2.65
C ASP A 40 -23.92 7.59 -3.38
N ASP A 41 -24.00 7.72 -4.71
CA ASP A 41 -25.05 7.11 -5.54
C ASP A 41 -24.96 5.57 -5.54
N ILE A 42 -23.74 5.02 -5.62
CA ILE A 42 -23.51 3.58 -5.50
C ILE A 42 -24.00 3.08 -4.14
N ASP A 43 -23.64 3.77 -3.05
CA ASP A 43 -24.08 3.41 -1.70
C ASP A 43 -25.61 3.48 -1.55
N LYS A 44 -26.26 4.53 -2.06
CA LYS A 44 -27.75 4.64 -2.06
C LYS A 44 -28.42 3.48 -2.79
N LYS A 45 -27.96 3.17 -4.01
CA LYS A 45 -28.56 2.11 -4.84
C LYS A 45 -28.42 0.75 -4.19
N ILE A 46 -27.26 0.47 -3.59
CA ILE A 46 -27.02 -0.80 -2.90
C ILE A 46 -27.80 -0.88 -1.60
N ALA A 47 -27.88 0.20 -0.82
CA ALA A 47 -28.70 0.25 0.39
C ALA A 47 -30.19 0.03 0.10
N TYR A 48 -30.71 0.54 -1.02
CA TYR A 48 -32.08 0.25 -1.44
C TYR A 48 -32.32 -1.24 -1.73
N TRP A 49 -31.34 -1.90 -2.36
CA TRP A 49 -31.43 -3.32 -2.70
C TRP A 49 -31.23 -4.24 -1.48
N VAL A 50 -30.36 -3.85 -0.56
CA VAL A 50 -30.10 -4.54 0.69
C VAL A 50 -31.00 -3.93 1.75
N HIS A 51 -32.28 -4.31 1.80
CA HIS A 51 -33.28 -3.81 2.78
C HIS A 51 -32.66 -3.52 4.15
N SER A 52 -32.45 -2.24 4.45
CA SER A 52 -32.03 -1.80 5.78
C SER A 52 -32.72 -0.48 6.10
N GLU A 53 -33.61 -0.51 7.09
CA GLU A 53 -34.11 0.69 7.76
C GLU A 53 -33.01 1.38 8.56
N ASP A 54 -33.24 2.66 8.83
CA ASP A 54 -32.32 3.65 9.37
C ASP A 54 -31.49 3.23 10.60
N GLY A 55 -30.25 3.75 10.65
CA GLY A 55 -29.59 4.15 11.88
C GLY A 55 -28.57 3.20 12.49
N ASN A 56 -27.28 3.44 12.22
CA ASN A 56 -26.33 4.00 13.21
C ASN A 56 -24.90 3.98 12.66
N ILE A 57 -24.27 5.15 12.65
CA ILE A 57 -22.87 5.33 12.27
C ILE A 57 -22.01 4.71 13.38
N THR A 58 -21.39 3.58 13.10
CA THR A 58 -20.43 2.97 14.03
C THR A 58 -19.11 3.70 13.90
N THR A 59 -18.80 4.58 14.86
CA THR A 59 -17.50 5.23 14.95
C THR A 59 -16.50 4.21 15.49
N GLN A 60 -15.75 3.55 14.61
CA GLN A 60 -14.61 2.73 15.05
C GLN A 60 -13.45 3.63 15.44
N SER A 61 -13.07 3.52 16.71
CA SER A 61 -11.94 4.17 17.38
C SER A 61 -10.66 4.05 16.56
N GLN A 62 -10.14 5.20 16.13
CA GLN A 62 -8.84 5.35 15.47
C GLN A 62 -7.80 5.72 16.52
N THR A 63 -7.03 4.74 16.99
CA THR A 63 -5.65 4.99 17.41
C THR A 63 -4.74 4.47 16.30
N LYS A 64 -4.88 5.04 15.09
CA LYS A 64 -3.92 4.82 14.02
C LYS A 64 -2.74 5.77 14.21
N ASN A 65 -1.54 5.20 14.16
CA ASN A 65 -0.30 5.98 14.18
C ASN A 65 -0.26 6.92 12.97
N SER A 66 -0.09 8.22 13.21
CA SER A 66 0.01 9.29 12.19
C SER A 66 1.05 8.97 11.11
N VAL A 67 2.10 8.22 11.48
CA VAL A 67 3.17 7.77 10.59
C VAL A 67 2.64 6.77 9.54
N ASP A 68 1.85 5.78 9.95
CA ASP A 68 1.28 4.78 9.03
C ASP A 68 0.30 5.42 8.04
N GLU A 69 -0.48 6.39 8.50
CA GLU A 69 -1.37 7.17 7.65
C GLU A 69 -0.61 8.06 6.66
N PHE A 70 0.53 8.64 7.06
CA PHE A 70 1.36 9.45 6.16
C PHE A 70 1.98 8.61 5.03
N PHE A 71 2.57 7.46 5.38
CA PHE A 71 3.23 6.57 4.41
C PHE A 71 2.23 5.73 3.59
N LYS A 72 1.01 5.52 4.10
CA LYS A 72 -0.05 4.73 3.44
C LYS A 72 0.48 3.37 2.97
N GLY A 73 1.25 2.70 3.83
CA GLY A 73 1.83 1.38 3.55
C GLY A 73 0.77 0.30 3.38
N GLU A 74 1.18 -0.91 2.97
CA GLU A 74 0.25 -2.01 2.73
C GLU A 74 -0.59 -2.36 3.96
N LYS A 75 0.02 -2.35 5.16
CA LYS A 75 -0.68 -2.50 6.44
C LYS A 75 -1.87 -1.54 6.54
N TYR A 76 -1.59 -0.23 6.43
CA TYR A 76 -2.61 0.82 6.47
C TYR A 76 -3.73 0.62 5.44
N ILE A 77 -3.37 0.28 4.20
CA ILE A 77 -4.30 0.08 3.09
C ILE A 77 -5.19 -1.15 3.29
N LYS A 78 -4.65 -2.25 3.83
CA LYS A 78 -5.42 -3.47 4.08
C LYS A 78 -6.42 -3.30 5.25
N GLU A 79 -6.16 -2.37 6.16
CA GLU A 79 -6.95 -2.12 7.37
C GLU A 79 -7.86 -0.89 7.28
N THR A 80 -7.66 -0.01 6.29
CA THR A 80 -8.48 1.19 6.16
C THR A 80 -9.84 0.87 5.54
N ASN A 81 -10.89 1.47 6.09
CA ASN A 81 -12.25 1.48 5.54
C ASN A 81 -12.61 2.90 5.03
N LYS A 82 -11.60 3.70 4.65
CA LYS A 82 -11.81 5.06 4.14
C LYS A 82 -12.21 5.02 2.66
N SER A 83 -12.99 6.02 2.26
CA SER A 83 -13.46 6.18 0.88
C SER A 83 -12.44 6.94 0.04
N TYR A 84 -11.85 6.29 -0.97
CA TYR A 84 -10.89 6.95 -1.84
C TYR A 84 -10.68 6.30 -3.20
N LEU A 85 -10.23 7.13 -4.13
CA LEU A 85 -9.62 6.74 -5.40
C LEU A 85 -8.15 7.17 -5.37
N GLN A 86 -7.25 6.24 -5.67
CA GLN A 86 -5.81 6.46 -5.80
C GLN A 86 -5.38 6.13 -7.22
N PHE A 87 -4.73 7.09 -7.86
CA PHE A 87 -3.91 6.85 -9.04
C PHE A 87 -2.43 6.95 -8.63
N ARG A 88 -1.66 5.89 -8.86
CA ARG A 88 -0.23 5.85 -8.55
C ARG A 88 0.57 5.53 -9.80
N LEU A 89 1.56 6.35 -10.11
CA LEU A 89 2.58 6.04 -11.10
C LEU A 89 3.85 5.57 -10.38
N LYS A 90 4.31 4.35 -10.67
CA LYS A 90 5.60 3.82 -10.18
C LYS A 90 6.59 3.81 -11.33
N SER A 91 7.76 4.39 -11.12
CA SER A 91 8.95 4.18 -11.96
C SER A 91 9.99 3.42 -11.15
N LEU A 92 10.58 2.36 -11.72
CA LEU A 92 11.69 1.61 -11.17
C LEU A 92 12.83 1.67 -12.17
N LEU A 93 13.95 2.25 -11.76
CA LEU A 93 15.22 2.21 -12.48
C LEU A 93 16.16 1.29 -11.73
N GLN A 94 16.89 0.43 -12.42
CA GLN A 94 17.83 -0.49 -11.78
C GLN A 94 19.06 -0.77 -12.63
N SER A 95 20.18 -1.07 -11.97
CA SER A 95 21.48 -1.27 -12.61
C SER A 95 21.68 -2.67 -13.20
N LYS A 96 21.01 -3.70 -12.67
CA LYS A 96 21.22 -5.11 -13.02
C LYS A 96 19.98 -5.85 -13.55
N GLY A 97 18.95 -5.11 -13.93
CA GLY A 97 17.74 -5.67 -14.55
C GLY A 97 16.94 -4.62 -15.30
N ASP A 98 15.71 -4.96 -15.67
CA ASP A 98 14.88 -4.06 -16.46
C ASP A 98 14.28 -2.91 -15.66
N SER A 99 14.32 -1.73 -16.24
CA SER A 99 13.58 -0.58 -15.72
C SER A 99 12.13 -0.66 -16.15
N SER A 100 11.20 -0.23 -15.28
CA SER A 100 9.77 -0.31 -15.57
C SER A 100 9.00 0.92 -15.11
N ILE A 101 7.96 1.27 -15.87
CA ILE A 101 6.96 2.26 -15.46
C ILE A 101 5.62 1.53 -15.38
N THR A 102 4.96 1.63 -14.24
CA THR A 102 3.70 0.94 -13.99
C THR A 102 2.69 1.91 -13.37
N PRO A 103 1.57 2.19 -14.06
CA PRO A 103 0.42 2.85 -13.44
C PRO A 103 -0.32 1.85 -12.55
N TYR A 104 -0.97 2.37 -11.50
CA TYR A 104 -1.85 1.63 -10.60
C TYR A 104 -3.09 2.46 -10.33
N ILE A 105 -4.24 1.79 -10.35
CA ILE A 105 -5.51 2.37 -9.92
C ILE A 105 -6.04 1.54 -8.76
N LYS A 106 -6.48 2.24 -7.72
CA LYS A 106 -7.15 1.64 -6.56
C LYS A 106 -8.34 2.49 -6.17
N ALA A 107 -9.49 1.85 -5.96
CA ALA A 107 -10.69 2.49 -5.44
C ALA A 107 -11.19 1.71 -4.23
N GLN A 108 -11.68 2.42 -3.24
CA GLN A 108 -12.24 1.88 -2.01
C GLN A 108 -13.50 2.70 -1.67
N ILE A 109 -14.64 2.01 -1.59
CA ILE A 109 -15.96 2.62 -1.40
C ILE A 109 -16.62 1.92 -0.20
N PRO A 110 -16.51 2.48 1.03
CA PRO A 110 -17.27 1.99 2.17
C PRO A 110 -18.76 2.23 1.95
N LEU A 111 -19.59 1.23 2.21
CA LEU A 111 -21.04 1.31 2.08
C LEU A 111 -21.67 1.76 3.40
N GLN A 112 -21.59 3.06 3.67
CA GLN A 112 -21.93 3.67 4.95
C GLN A 112 -23.43 3.66 5.26
N ARG A 113 -24.30 3.64 4.23
CA ARG A 113 -25.75 3.56 4.41
C ARG A 113 -26.26 2.15 4.68
N SER A 114 -25.47 1.13 4.39
CA SER A 114 -25.82 -0.23 4.79
C SER A 114 -25.46 -0.43 6.27
N GLN A 115 -26.34 -1.05 7.07
CA GLN A 115 -26.05 -1.38 8.49
C GLN A 115 -24.87 -2.35 8.68
N LYS A 116 -24.27 -2.82 7.57
CA LYS A 116 -23.19 -3.81 7.56
C LYS A 116 -21.94 -3.11 7.05
N ASN A 117 -20.80 -3.34 7.70
CA ASN A 117 -19.51 -2.74 7.31
C ASN A 117 -18.98 -3.37 6.00
N PHE A 118 -19.67 -3.16 4.90
CA PHE A 118 -19.25 -3.58 3.58
C PHE A 118 -18.42 -2.49 2.91
N GLN A 119 -17.51 -2.92 2.04
CA GLN A 119 -16.66 -2.06 1.25
C GLN A 119 -16.50 -2.65 -0.14
N ILE A 120 -16.84 -1.89 -1.17
CA ILE A 120 -16.45 -2.22 -2.54
C ILE A 120 -15.02 -1.78 -2.73
N PHE A 121 -14.20 -2.65 -3.33
CA PHE A 121 -12.84 -2.29 -3.67
C PHE A 121 -12.54 -2.67 -5.12
N PHE A 122 -11.70 -1.85 -5.73
CA PHE A 122 -11.00 -2.14 -6.96
C PHE A 122 -9.52 -1.93 -6.68
N SER A 123 -8.68 -2.86 -7.11
CA SER A 123 -7.24 -2.71 -7.00
C SER A 123 -6.54 -3.50 -8.07
N GLU A 124 -5.59 -2.87 -8.74
CA GLU A 124 -4.59 -3.61 -9.50
C GLU A 124 -3.61 -4.29 -8.54
N ILE A 125 -3.72 -5.61 -8.42
CA ILE A 125 -2.75 -6.44 -7.72
C ILE A 125 -1.60 -6.70 -8.71
N LYS A 126 -0.46 -6.09 -8.44
CA LYS A 126 0.81 -6.61 -8.91
C LYS A 126 1.49 -7.32 -7.73
N LYS A 127 2.18 -8.44 -7.97
CA LYS A 127 3.25 -8.87 -7.07
C LYS A 127 4.29 -7.76 -7.13
N ASP A 128 4.25 -6.81 -6.21
CA ASP A 128 5.21 -5.73 -6.20
C ASP A 128 6.55 -6.37 -5.82
N ALA A 129 7.51 -6.39 -6.74
CA ALA A 129 8.84 -6.99 -6.52
C ALA A 129 9.59 -6.39 -5.31
N LEU A 130 9.03 -5.34 -4.69
CA LEU A 130 9.58 -4.66 -3.53
C LEU A 130 8.53 -4.32 -2.45
N SER A 131 7.35 -4.96 -2.45
CA SER A 131 6.61 -5.18 -1.20
C SER A 131 7.22 -6.43 -0.55
N GLN A 132 8.41 -6.27 0.04
CA GLN A 132 9.15 -7.27 0.82
C GLN A 132 9.56 -8.60 0.16
N SER A 133 9.49 -8.76 -1.17
CA SER A 133 9.95 -10.01 -1.80
C SER A 133 10.42 -9.81 -3.24
N VAL A 134 11.73 -9.87 -3.46
CA VAL A 134 12.31 -10.02 -4.80
C VAL A 134 12.19 -11.48 -5.19
N SER A 135 11.00 -11.89 -5.60
CA SER A 135 10.81 -13.15 -6.32
C SER A 135 10.37 -12.81 -7.74
N GLN A 136 11.23 -13.08 -8.72
CA GLN A 136 10.86 -13.26 -10.11
C GLN A 136 9.95 -14.49 -10.20
N ILE A 137 8.64 -14.34 -9.97
CA ILE A 137 7.64 -15.32 -10.37
C ILE A 137 6.47 -14.54 -10.97
N GLU A 138 6.55 -14.40 -12.29
CA GLU A 138 5.58 -13.87 -13.24
C GLU A 138 4.82 -12.60 -12.82
N ASP A 139 5.08 -11.59 -13.63
CA ASP A 139 4.52 -10.26 -13.67
C ASP A 139 3.04 -10.27 -14.11
N GLU A 140 2.22 -11.20 -13.59
CA GLU A 140 0.78 -11.18 -13.85
C GLU A 140 0.15 -10.01 -13.08
N LYS A 141 0.08 -8.86 -13.76
CA LYS A 141 -0.81 -7.76 -13.40
C LYS A 141 -2.23 -8.33 -13.36
N SER A 142 -2.81 -8.36 -12.17
CA SER A 142 -4.15 -8.88 -11.96
C SER A 142 -5.03 -7.79 -11.38
N ALA A 143 -5.94 -7.25 -12.20
CA ALA A 143 -6.99 -6.38 -11.68
C ALA A 143 -7.91 -7.20 -10.79
N GLN A 144 -8.22 -6.66 -9.61
CA GLN A 144 -9.14 -7.25 -8.65
C GLN A 144 -10.29 -6.28 -8.39
N VAL A 145 -11.51 -6.81 -8.39
CA VAL A 145 -12.71 -6.09 -8.00
C VAL A 145 -13.54 -6.99 -7.10
N GLY A 146 -14.15 -6.44 -6.06
CA GLY A 146 -15.01 -7.23 -5.20
C GLY A 146 -15.59 -6.45 -4.04
N VAL A 147 -16.19 -7.21 -3.12
CA VAL A 147 -16.79 -6.71 -1.90
C VAL A 147 -16.04 -7.31 -0.72
N SER A 148 -15.68 -6.46 0.23
CA SER A 148 -15.17 -6.84 1.54
C SER A 148 -16.23 -6.60 2.60
N TYR A 149 -16.28 -7.47 3.59
CA TYR A 149 -17.10 -7.36 4.78
C TYR A 149 -16.20 -7.34 6.02
N PHE A 150 -16.26 -6.27 6.80
CA PHE A 150 -15.57 -6.14 8.07
C PHE A 150 -16.52 -6.61 9.18
N THR A 151 -16.20 -7.74 9.81
CA THR A 151 -17.08 -8.23 10.88
C THR A 151 -16.97 -7.34 12.10
N PRO A 152 -18.03 -7.29 12.94
CA PRO A 152 -17.88 -6.84 14.31
C PRO A 152 -16.71 -7.56 14.98
N MET A 153 -15.98 -6.83 15.82
CA MET A 153 -14.83 -7.36 16.54
C MET A 153 -15.30 -8.40 17.55
N GLN A 154 -14.69 -9.59 17.52
CA GLN A 154 -15.01 -10.68 18.44
C GLN A 154 -13.72 -11.18 19.09
N TYR A 155 -13.66 -11.23 20.42
CA TYR A 155 -12.45 -11.58 21.19
C TYR A 155 -11.20 -10.74 20.81
N ASP A 156 -11.41 -9.47 20.49
CA ASP A 156 -10.40 -8.52 19.99
C ASP A 156 -9.76 -8.93 18.65
N ILE A 157 -10.42 -9.80 17.88
CA ILE A 157 -9.99 -10.21 16.55
C ILE A 157 -10.75 -9.38 15.52
N LYS A 158 -10.00 -8.62 14.72
CA LYS A 158 -10.51 -7.93 13.53
C LYS A 158 -10.55 -8.94 12.39
N SER A 159 -11.73 -9.19 11.83
CA SER A 159 -11.90 -10.12 10.71
C SER A 159 -12.44 -9.40 9.48
N LYS A 160 -11.88 -9.73 8.31
CA LYS A 160 -12.30 -9.22 7.02
C LYS A 160 -12.44 -10.36 6.03
N TYR A 161 -13.61 -10.45 5.41
CA TYR A 161 -13.91 -11.43 4.37
C TYR A 161 -14.10 -10.71 3.06
N SER A 162 -13.49 -11.20 1.98
CA SER A 162 -13.64 -10.58 0.66
C SER A 162 -13.99 -11.64 -0.38
N VAL A 163 -14.85 -11.26 -1.31
CA VAL A 163 -15.23 -12.08 -2.46
C VAL A 163 -15.22 -11.20 -3.71
N GLY A 164 -14.86 -11.77 -4.86
CA GLY A 164 -14.88 -11.01 -6.11
C GLY A 164 -14.17 -11.71 -7.25
N LEU A 165 -13.65 -10.89 -8.17
CA LEU A 165 -12.91 -11.32 -9.34
C LEU A 165 -11.47 -10.82 -9.28
N ARG A 166 -10.52 -11.66 -9.68
CA ARG A 166 -9.10 -11.36 -9.87
C ARG A 166 -8.69 -11.88 -11.25
N SER A 167 -8.31 -11.00 -12.18
CA SER A 167 -8.04 -11.40 -13.58
C SER A 167 -9.16 -12.25 -14.20
N LEU A 168 -10.42 -11.85 -13.99
CA LEU A 168 -11.63 -12.60 -14.40
C LEU A 168 -11.84 -13.96 -13.71
N SER A 169 -10.94 -14.40 -12.83
CA SER A 169 -11.11 -15.59 -12.00
C SER A 169 -11.81 -15.23 -10.70
N THR A 170 -12.75 -16.06 -10.23
CA THR A 170 -13.38 -15.85 -8.92
C THR A 170 -12.36 -16.05 -7.81
N TYR A 171 -12.51 -15.28 -6.73
CA TYR A 171 -11.68 -15.42 -5.55
C TYR A 171 -12.48 -15.15 -4.28
N ALA A 172 -12.02 -15.76 -3.19
CA ALA A 172 -12.45 -15.49 -1.83
C ALA A 172 -11.23 -15.34 -0.92
N SER A 173 -11.36 -14.52 0.13
CA SER A 173 -10.30 -14.35 1.12
C SER A 173 -10.85 -14.11 2.51
N ALA A 174 -10.12 -14.59 3.51
CA ALA A 174 -10.38 -14.32 4.92
C ALA A 174 -9.09 -13.79 5.55
N ARG A 175 -9.16 -12.62 6.19
CA ARG A 175 -8.06 -11.98 6.90
C ARG A 175 -8.45 -11.78 8.35
N TYR A 176 -7.53 -12.09 9.25
CA TYR A 176 -7.66 -11.93 10.69
C TYR A 176 -6.48 -11.11 11.19
N SER A 177 -6.72 -10.18 12.11
CA SER A 177 -5.65 -9.53 12.88
C SER A 177 -6.07 -9.34 14.33
N LYS A 178 -5.08 -9.31 15.21
CA LYS A 178 -5.28 -9.04 16.63
C LYS A 178 -4.13 -8.18 17.13
N GLU A 179 -4.46 -7.15 17.90
CA GLU A 179 -3.49 -6.23 18.49
C GLU A 179 -3.23 -6.60 19.94
N PHE A 180 -1.96 -6.56 20.34
CA PHE A 180 -1.51 -6.79 21.72
C PHE A 180 -0.55 -5.67 22.10
N GLU A 181 -0.70 -5.11 23.28
CA GLU A 181 0.28 -4.16 23.82
C GLU A 181 1.16 -4.83 24.87
N PHE A 182 2.48 -4.76 24.69
CA PHE A 182 3.46 -5.28 25.64
C PHE A 182 4.65 -4.32 25.77
N ASN A 183 4.87 -3.75 26.96
CA ASN A 183 6.01 -2.86 27.24
C ASN A 183 6.23 -1.77 26.18
N LYS A 184 5.14 -1.07 25.78
CA LYS A 184 5.11 -0.02 24.72
C LYS A 184 5.31 -0.53 23.29
N TRP A 185 5.38 -1.83 23.08
CA TRP A 185 5.28 -2.43 21.75
C TRP A 185 3.83 -2.76 21.46
N LEU A 186 3.35 -2.36 20.29
CA LEU A 186 2.13 -2.85 19.69
C LEU A 186 2.50 -4.03 18.78
N ILE A 187 2.08 -5.22 19.16
CA ILE A 187 2.31 -6.46 18.43
C ILE A 187 1.03 -6.82 17.69
N GLU A 188 1.13 -7.02 16.38
CA GLU A 188 -0.03 -7.35 15.55
C GLU A 188 0.29 -8.52 14.61
N PRO A 189 -0.01 -9.77 15.03
CA PRO A 189 -0.13 -10.87 14.08
C PRO A 189 -1.34 -10.68 13.18
N THR A 190 -1.12 -10.94 11.90
CA THR A 190 -2.13 -10.93 10.85
C THR A 190 -2.00 -12.21 10.03
N GLN A 191 -3.13 -12.85 9.77
CA GLN A 191 -3.22 -14.07 8.99
C GLN A 191 -4.22 -13.86 7.86
N GLU A 192 -3.81 -14.20 6.64
CA GLU A 192 -4.66 -14.06 5.45
C GLU A 192 -4.67 -15.36 4.65
N PHE A 193 -5.87 -15.88 4.40
CA PHE A 193 -6.11 -17.01 3.54
C PHE A 193 -6.80 -16.51 2.27
N LYS A 194 -6.35 -16.97 1.11
CA LYS A 194 -6.91 -16.62 -0.19
C LYS A 194 -7.06 -17.86 -1.03
N TYR A 195 -8.19 -17.99 -1.69
CA TYR A 195 -8.42 -18.98 -2.73
C TYR A 195 -8.89 -18.28 -4.00
N SER A 196 -8.35 -18.68 -5.14
CA SER A 196 -8.79 -18.22 -6.45
C SER A 196 -8.80 -19.39 -7.42
N THR A 197 -9.77 -19.43 -8.34
CA THR A 197 -9.85 -20.51 -9.34
C THR A 197 -8.68 -20.57 -10.30
N LYS A 198 -7.94 -19.45 -10.49
CA LYS A 198 -6.72 -19.42 -11.31
C LYS A 198 -5.45 -19.64 -10.49
N TYR A 199 -5.38 -19.07 -9.28
CA TYR A 199 -4.14 -19.01 -8.49
C TYR A 199 -4.08 -20.01 -7.33
N ASN A 200 -5.12 -20.82 -7.16
CA ASN A 200 -5.33 -21.80 -6.09
C ASN A 200 -5.22 -21.17 -4.69
N PHE A 201 -4.91 -21.99 -3.70
CA PHE A 201 -4.81 -21.56 -2.32
C PHE A 201 -3.49 -20.82 -2.04
N SER A 202 -3.57 -19.79 -1.22
CA SER A 202 -2.41 -19.11 -0.63
C SER A 202 -2.70 -18.67 0.80
N GLU A 203 -1.63 -18.68 1.58
CA GLU A 203 -1.58 -18.34 2.99
C GLU A 203 -0.51 -17.27 3.19
N GLU A 204 -0.81 -16.22 3.93
CA GLU A 204 0.13 -15.16 4.25
C GLU A 204 0.01 -14.79 5.73
N THR A 205 1.12 -14.91 6.45
CA THR A 205 1.26 -14.50 7.85
C THR A 205 2.19 -13.30 7.92
N ASN A 206 1.77 -12.24 8.60
CA ASN A 206 2.66 -11.14 8.97
C ASN A 206 2.56 -10.89 10.47
N ILE A 207 3.67 -10.63 11.13
CA ILE A 207 3.69 -10.18 12.53
C ILE A 207 4.41 -8.84 12.56
N TYR A 208 3.70 -7.80 13.00
CA TYR A 208 4.24 -6.46 13.16
C TYR A 208 4.58 -6.24 14.63
N PHE A 209 5.79 -5.76 14.91
CA PHE A 209 6.20 -5.26 16.21
C PHE A 209 6.48 -3.78 16.06
N ASP A 210 5.54 -2.96 16.52
CA ASP A 210 5.54 -1.53 16.36
C ASP A 210 5.91 -0.86 17.67
N ARG A 211 6.88 0.04 17.63
CA ARG A 211 7.23 0.90 18.76
C ARG A 211 7.27 2.34 18.29
N ALA A 212 6.28 3.11 18.74
CA ALA A 212 6.38 4.57 18.67
C ALA A 212 7.53 5.00 19.58
N LEU A 213 8.50 5.72 19.03
CA LEU A 213 9.62 6.27 19.81
C LEU A 213 9.28 7.70 20.27
N ASP A 214 8.57 8.45 19.43
CA ASP A 214 7.90 9.72 19.71
C ASP A 214 6.60 9.84 18.88
N GLU A 215 5.92 10.99 18.92
CA GLU A 215 4.65 11.23 18.19
C GLU A 215 4.79 11.21 16.66
N SER A 216 6.01 11.37 16.17
CA SER A 216 6.38 11.49 14.76
C SER A 216 7.28 10.38 14.27
N SER A 217 7.59 9.37 15.10
CA SER A 217 8.52 8.32 14.73
C SER A 217 8.05 6.93 15.14
N LEU A 218 8.32 5.98 14.26
CA LEU A 218 7.89 4.59 14.40
C LEU A 218 9.04 3.67 14.03
N PHE A 219 9.42 2.81 14.96
CA PHE A 219 10.24 1.64 14.65
C PHE A 219 9.34 0.42 14.48
N ARG A 220 9.51 -0.30 13.38
CA ARG A 220 8.73 -1.49 13.02
C ARG A 220 9.65 -2.65 12.69
N THR A 221 9.46 -3.78 13.38
CA THR A 221 9.96 -5.08 12.94
C THR A 221 8.82 -5.84 12.30
N THR A 222 8.99 -6.32 11.07
CA THR A 222 8.02 -7.17 10.38
C THR A 222 8.61 -8.54 10.16
N LEU A 223 7.90 -9.56 10.61
CA LEU A 223 8.12 -10.95 10.21
C LEU A 223 7.06 -11.31 9.18
N HIS A 224 7.49 -11.86 8.05
CA HIS A 224 6.63 -12.26 6.95
C HIS A 224 6.83 -13.75 6.64
N ARG A 225 5.76 -14.46 6.36
CA ARG A 225 5.76 -15.80 5.76
C ARG A 225 4.62 -15.90 4.75
N LYS A 226 4.87 -16.53 3.61
CA LYS A 226 3.84 -16.82 2.61
C LYS A 226 4.03 -18.18 1.98
N THR A 227 2.92 -18.89 1.79
CA THR A 227 2.87 -20.15 1.04
C THR A 227 1.81 -20.00 -0.04
N GLN A 228 2.09 -20.50 -1.24
CA GLN A 228 1.13 -20.57 -2.33
C GLN A 228 1.29 -21.91 -3.04
N GLU A 229 0.18 -22.57 -3.35
CA GLU A 229 0.17 -23.97 -3.83
C GLU A 229 1.05 -24.20 -5.08
N ASN A 230 1.02 -23.26 -6.02
CA ASN A 230 1.80 -23.34 -7.27
C ASN A 230 3.18 -22.69 -7.16
N THR A 231 3.66 -22.38 -5.94
CA THR A 231 4.99 -21.83 -5.68
C THR A 231 5.76 -22.83 -4.83
N ARG A 232 6.98 -23.19 -5.26
CA ARG A 232 7.80 -24.13 -4.48
C ARG A 232 8.26 -23.47 -3.18
N GLY A 233 8.23 -24.27 -2.12
CA GLY A 233 8.66 -23.81 -0.80
C GLY A 233 7.70 -22.80 -0.18
N TYR A 234 8.24 -21.98 0.71
CA TYR A 234 7.54 -20.85 1.29
C TYR A 234 8.47 -19.64 1.33
N ASP A 235 7.91 -18.47 1.05
CA ASP A 235 8.60 -17.19 1.16
C ASP A 235 8.63 -16.77 2.62
N TYR A 236 9.71 -16.12 3.03
CA TYR A 236 9.83 -15.52 4.35
C TYR A 236 10.67 -14.25 4.29
N ALA A 237 10.37 -13.30 5.18
CA ALA A 237 11.15 -12.07 5.29
C ALA A 237 11.23 -11.56 6.72
N LEU A 238 12.33 -10.86 7.00
CA LEU A 238 12.49 -9.98 8.15
C LEU A 238 12.72 -8.57 7.61
N SER A 239 11.95 -7.61 8.11
CA SER A 239 12.18 -6.19 7.84
C SER A 239 12.35 -5.42 9.14
N LEU A 240 13.39 -4.60 9.20
CA LEU A 240 13.64 -3.64 10.26
C LEU A 240 13.50 -2.25 9.65
N SER A 241 12.47 -1.52 10.07
CA SER A 241 12.13 -0.23 9.49
C SER A 241 12.04 0.85 10.55
N TYR A 242 12.59 2.02 10.24
CA TYR A 242 12.40 3.24 11.02
C TYR A 242 11.78 4.31 10.13
N TYR A 243 10.73 4.94 10.63
CA TYR A 243 9.98 5.98 9.97
C TYR A 243 9.98 7.24 10.83
N LEU A 244 10.10 8.40 10.19
CA LEU A 244 10.09 9.71 10.82
C LEU A 244 9.25 10.68 9.97
N THR A 245 8.26 11.32 10.57
CA THR A 245 7.40 12.32 9.93
C THR A 245 7.58 13.67 10.62
N PRO A 246 8.66 14.42 10.32
CA PRO A 246 8.95 15.67 11.03
C PRO A 246 7.91 16.78 10.75
N SER A 247 7.02 16.58 9.77
CA SER A 247 5.88 17.45 9.52
C SER A 247 4.77 16.67 8.82
N TYR A 248 3.54 17.18 8.83
CA TYR A 248 2.41 16.62 8.08
C TYR A 248 2.62 16.55 6.56
N LYS A 249 3.67 17.17 6.01
CA LYS A 249 4.00 17.19 4.58
C LYS A 249 5.18 16.31 4.20
N LYS A 250 6.00 15.85 5.15
CA LYS A 250 7.28 15.20 4.87
C LYS A 250 7.46 13.99 5.76
N GLY A 251 7.96 12.91 5.19
CA GLY A 251 8.37 11.73 5.94
C GLY A 251 9.58 11.06 5.31
N PHE A 252 10.38 10.47 6.18
CA PHE A 252 11.56 9.72 5.86
C PHE A 252 11.43 8.31 6.41
N GLY A 253 11.88 7.32 5.65
CA GLY A 253 11.93 5.94 6.05
C GLY A 253 13.31 5.35 5.75
N VAL A 254 13.76 4.44 6.58
CA VAL A 254 14.87 3.53 6.27
C VAL A 254 14.45 2.13 6.64
N SER A 255 14.71 1.19 5.75
CA SER A 255 14.35 -0.22 5.92
C SER A 255 15.52 -1.11 5.53
N GLN A 256 15.85 -2.06 6.40
CA GLN A 256 16.71 -3.20 6.08
C GLN A 256 15.83 -4.44 5.96
N ILE A 257 15.92 -5.11 4.82
CA ILE A 257 15.07 -6.24 4.45
C ILE A 257 15.95 -7.45 4.18
N PHE A 258 15.56 -8.59 4.75
CA PHE A 258 16.14 -9.90 4.52
C PHE A 258 15.03 -10.77 3.95
N TRP A 259 15.19 -11.25 2.73
CA TRP A 259 14.19 -12.08 2.06
C TRP A 259 14.77 -13.43 1.67
N GLY A 260 13.96 -14.48 1.81
CA GLY A 260 14.31 -15.83 1.41
C GLY A 260 13.10 -16.62 0.94
N ASN A 261 13.37 -17.71 0.23
CA ASN A 261 12.40 -18.77 -0.02
C ASN A 261 13.07 -20.10 0.36
N SER A 262 12.29 -21.03 0.93
CA SER A 262 12.84 -22.30 1.43
C SER A 262 13.33 -23.25 0.32
N LYS A 263 12.96 -22.97 -0.94
CA LYS A 263 13.31 -23.70 -2.16
C LYS A 263 13.55 -22.71 -3.30
N TYR A 264 14.32 -21.65 -3.02
CA TYR A 264 14.63 -20.61 -3.98
C TYR A 264 15.47 -21.18 -5.13
N SER A 265 15.16 -20.82 -6.37
CA SER A 265 15.96 -21.12 -7.56
C SER A 265 15.81 -20.01 -8.58
N CYS A 266 16.83 -19.74 -9.37
CA CYS A 266 16.78 -18.79 -10.49
C CYS A 266 17.58 -19.31 -11.69
N ASP A 267 17.40 -18.73 -12.87
CA ASP A 267 18.04 -19.20 -14.10
C ASP A 267 19.58 -19.28 -13.99
N MET A 268 20.20 -18.31 -13.31
CA MET A 268 21.64 -18.28 -13.07
C MET A 268 22.11 -19.31 -12.00
N TYR A 269 21.22 -19.68 -11.08
CA TYR A 269 21.49 -20.62 -9.98
C TYR A 269 20.31 -21.60 -9.84
N PRO A 270 20.27 -22.64 -10.70
CA PRO A 270 19.11 -23.54 -10.78
C PRO A 270 19.00 -24.50 -9.59
N GLU A 271 20.06 -24.68 -8.82
CA GLU A 271 20.05 -25.50 -7.60
C GLU A 271 19.16 -24.89 -6.52
N GLU A 272 18.33 -25.73 -5.87
CA GLU A 272 17.47 -25.30 -4.78
C GLU A 272 18.33 -24.73 -3.63
N TYR A 273 18.00 -23.51 -3.22
CA TYR A 273 18.64 -22.80 -2.13
C TYR A 273 17.62 -22.52 -1.03
N SER A 274 17.99 -22.87 0.20
CA SER A 274 17.22 -22.56 1.40
C SER A 274 18.04 -21.58 2.24
N GLY A 275 17.69 -20.31 2.16
CA GLY A 275 18.36 -19.25 2.91
C GLY A 275 17.90 -17.87 2.46
N ILE A 276 18.53 -16.83 3.02
CA ILE A 276 18.30 -15.46 2.57
C ILE A 276 18.87 -15.32 1.16
N SER A 277 18.00 -15.11 0.18
CA SER A 277 18.32 -14.90 -1.23
C SER A 277 18.46 -13.42 -1.57
N ASN A 278 18.01 -12.51 -0.69
CA ASN A 278 18.21 -11.08 -0.88
C ASN A 278 18.42 -10.31 0.42
N TYR A 279 19.39 -9.39 0.38
CA TYR A 279 19.57 -8.34 1.37
C TYR A 279 19.30 -7.00 0.70
N ALA A 280 18.37 -6.20 1.23
CA ALA A 280 18.07 -4.90 0.65
C ALA A 280 18.05 -3.80 1.71
N THR A 281 18.73 -2.70 1.42
CA THR A 281 18.63 -1.46 2.19
C THR A 281 17.87 -0.45 1.34
N GLN A 282 16.78 0.09 1.90
CA GLN A 282 15.92 1.06 1.23
C GLN A 282 15.85 2.32 2.08
N PHE A 283 15.99 3.48 1.44
CA PHE A 283 15.57 4.75 2.00
C PHE A 283 14.27 5.18 1.33
N SER A 284 13.43 5.92 2.04
CA SER A 284 12.23 6.54 1.50
C SER A 284 12.23 8.01 1.90
N TRP A 285 12.01 8.88 0.91
CA TRP A 285 11.65 10.27 1.14
C TRP A 285 10.33 10.52 0.47
N ARG A 286 9.28 10.72 1.27
CA ARG A 286 7.92 11.00 0.83
C ARG A 286 7.56 12.44 1.18
N GLN A 287 6.97 13.15 0.23
CA GLN A 287 6.49 14.50 0.47
C GLN A 287 5.19 14.80 -0.27
N ASN A 288 4.26 15.46 0.44
CA ASN A 288 3.03 15.98 -0.13
C ASN A 288 3.34 17.30 -0.88
N ILE A 289 2.93 17.38 -2.15
CA ILE A 289 3.12 18.55 -3.02
C ILE A 289 1.79 19.30 -3.15
N LEU A 290 1.82 20.64 -2.99
CA LEU A 290 0.70 21.58 -3.10
C LEU A 290 -0.40 21.40 -2.01
N ARG A 291 -0.91 20.17 -1.80
CA ARG A 291 -1.97 19.77 -0.85
C ARG A 291 -1.82 18.30 -0.41
N LYS A 292 -2.72 17.79 0.45
CA LYS A 292 -2.74 16.39 0.95
C LYS A 292 -2.97 15.32 -0.14
N TRP A 293 -3.44 15.72 -1.33
CA TRP A 293 -3.91 14.82 -2.37
C TRP A 293 -2.88 14.48 -3.46
N ILE A 294 -1.74 15.19 -3.54
CA ILE A 294 -0.59 14.78 -4.37
C ILE A 294 0.58 14.46 -3.43
N ALA A 295 1.17 13.29 -3.60
CA ALA A 295 2.42 12.95 -2.94
C ALA A 295 3.42 12.38 -3.95
N TYR A 296 4.69 12.71 -3.80
CA TYR A 296 5.76 11.96 -4.45
C TYR A 296 6.57 11.23 -3.39
N GLU A 297 7.20 10.15 -3.81
CA GLU A 297 8.10 9.39 -2.95
C GLU A 297 9.29 8.89 -3.77
N VAL A 298 10.49 9.19 -3.29
CA VAL A 298 11.75 8.72 -3.87
C VAL A 298 12.35 7.68 -2.95
N GLN A 299 12.69 6.52 -3.51
CA GLN A 299 13.29 5.42 -2.76
C GLN A 299 14.56 4.91 -3.45
N PRO A 300 15.75 5.40 -3.05
CA PRO A 300 16.98 4.73 -3.43
C PRO A 300 17.13 3.43 -2.64
N ILE A 301 17.54 2.38 -3.33
CA ILE A 301 17.62 1.02 -2.79
C ILE A 301 18.92 0.39 -3.28
N VAL A 302 19.59 -0.33 -2.39
CA VAL A 302 20.68 -1.24 -2.76
C VAL A 302 20.26 -2.64 -2.40
N SER A 303 20.30 -3.54 -3.38
CA SER A 303 19.91 -4.95 -3.22
C SER A 303 21.09 -5.85 -3.54
N PHE A 304 21.31 -6.87 -2.73
CA PHE A 304 22.30 -7.92 -2.94
C PHE A 304 21.53 -9.22 -3.11
N HIS A 305 21.11 -9.48 -4.34
CA HIS A 305 20.28 -10.62 -4.66
C HIS A 305 21.12 -11.79 -5.17
N ARG A 306 20.73 -13.02 -4.82
CA ARG A 306 21.42 -14.25 -5.23
C ARG A 306 21.49 -14.39 -6.75
N GLU A 307 20.46 -13.95 -7.48
CA GLU A 307 20.44 -13.96 -8.96
C GLU A 307 21.55 -13.13 -9.61
N HIS A 308 22.21 -12.25 -8.83
CA HIS A 308 23.35 -11.44 -9.25
C HIS A 308 24.60 -11.76 -8.41
N ASN A 309 24.70 -12.98 -7.89
CA ASN A 309 25.85 -13.43 -7.07
C ASN A 309 26.05 -12.60 -5.80
N TYR A 310 24.99 -11.98 -5.28
CA TYR A 310 25.04 -10.98 -4.21
C TYR A 310 25.91 -9.76 -4.54
N GLU A 311 26.13 -9.45 -5.81
CA GLU A 311 26.70 -8.17 -6.20
C GLU A 311 25.63 -7.08 -6.08
N ALA A 312 26.06 -5.85 -5.76
CA ALA A 312 25.16 -4.72 -5.57
C ALA A 312 24.35 -4.43 -6.84
N ASN A 313 23.02 -4.41 -6.71
CA ASN A 313 22.09 -3.84 -7.66
C ASN A 313 21.54 -2.54 -7.07
N TYR A 314 21.93 -1.41 -7.68
CA TYR A 314 21.42 -0.10 -7.34
C TYR A 314 20.10 0.14 -8.03
N MET A 315 19.09 0.52 -7.26
CA MET A 315 17.75 0.79 -7.77
C MET A 315 17.27 2.15 -7.29
N LEU A 316 16.52 2.84 -8.13
CA LEU A 316 15.82 4.07 -7.79
C LEU A 316 14.35 3.88 -8.12
N ARG A 317 13.51 3.90 -7.08
CA ARG A 317 12.06 3.88 -7.24
C ARG A 317 11.48 5.27 -7.04
N PHE A 318 10.58 5.65 -7.91
CA PHE A 318 9.83 6.89 -7.82
C PHE A 318 8.34 6.58 -7.84
N TYR A 319 7.60 7.13 -6.89
CA TYR A 319 6.15 7.13 -6.88
C TYR A 319 5.61 8.53 -7.05
N LEU A 320 4.54 8.65 -7.83
CA LEU A 320 3.67 9.81 -7.86
C LEU A 320 2.24 9.35 -7.58
N ASP A 321 1.72 9.75 -6.42
CA ASP A 321 0.39 9.45 -5.93
C ASP A 321 -0.54 10.64 -6.14
N PHE A 322 -1.73 10.35 -6.65
CA PHE A 322 -2.89 11.24 -6.67
C PHE A 322 -4.03 10.57 -5.91
N TYR A 323 -4.62 11.30 -4.98
CA TYR A 323 -5.71 10.84 -4.14
C TYR A 323 -6.95 11.69 -4.39
N PHE A 324 -8.11 11.05 -4.49
CA PHE A 324 -9.41 11.70 -4.65
C PHE A 324 -10.40 11.10 -3.65
N GLY A 325 -11.36 11.91 -3.18
CA GLY A 325 -12.32 11.53 -2.14
C GLY A 325 -11.85 11.93 -0.74
N ASN A 326 -12.29 11.19 0.27
CA ASN A 326 -12.15 11.58 1.68
C ASN A 326 -10.85 11.03 2.28
N ILE A 327 -9.72 11.60 1.85
CA ILE A 327 -8.41 11.30 2.41
C ILE A 327 -7.85 12.54 3.10
N ASP A 328 -7.95 12.53 4.41
CA ASP A 328 -7.18 13.42 5.28
C ASP A 328 -5.71 13.01 5.42
#